data_AF-A0A1W9IWZ3-F1
#
_entry.id   AF-A0A1W9IWZ3-F1
#
_cell.length_a   1.000
_cell.length_b   1.000
_cell.length_c   1.000
_cell.angle_alpha   90.00
_cell.angle_beta   90.00
_cell.angle_gamma   90.00
#
_symmetry.space_group_name_H-M   'P 1'
#
loop_
_entity.id
_entity.type
_entity.pdbx_description
1 polymer ?
#
loop_
_entity_poly.entity_id
_entity_poly.type
_entity_poly.pdbx_seq_one_letter_code
_entity_poly.pdbx_strand_id
1 'polypeptide(L)' 'MSGNSQAVRIPREFQLEGDEVEIQRRGNTLVIRPKKETWQPLTDSLAMFTDDFMEEGRQQPPIQKRKRSFA' A
#
# COMPACT_ATOMS: atom_id res chain seq x y z
N MET A 1 15.64 -23.91 -8.61
CA MET A 1 14.94 -24.16 -9.89
C MET A 1 13.53 -23.58 -9.77
N SER A 2 13.22 -22.52 -10.50
CA SER A 2 11.85 -22.00 -10.65
C SER A 2 11.20 -22.70 -11.84
N GLY A 3 10.46 -23.77 -11.62
CA GLY A 3 10.05 -24.67 -12.71
C GLY A 3 9.16 -24.03 -13.77
N ASN A 4 8.36 -23.02 -13.41
CA ASN A 4 7.37 -22.39 -14.31
C ASN A 4 7.42 -20.85 -14.36
N SER A 5 8.45 -20.23 -13.76
CA SER A 5 8.57 -18.77 -13.71
C SER A 5 9.71 -18.27 -14.57
N GLN A 6 9.50 -17.16 -15.29
CA GLN A 6 10.56 -16.45 -16.00
C GLN A 6 11.41 -15.65 -15.00
N ALA A 7 12.73 -15.66 -15.18
CA ALA A 7 13.66 -14.92 -14.34
C ALA A 7 14.58 -14.05 -15.21
N VAL A 8 14.98 -12.89 -14.68
CA VAL A 8 16.00 -12.01 -15.26
C VAL A 8 17.21 -11.97 -14.35
N ARG A 9 18.42 -12.00 -14.92
CA ARG A 9 19.67 -11.86 -14.16
C ARG A 9 19.94 -10.37 -13.95
N ILE A 10 20.06 -9.95 -12.70
CA ILE A 10 20.44 -8.58 -12.33
C ILE A 10 21.97 -8.52 -12.25
N PRO A 11 22.65 -7.68 -13.06
CA PRO A 11 24.10 -7.45 -12.93
C PRO A 11 24.47 -6.88 -11.56
N ARG A 12 25.74 -7.07 -11.15
CA ARG A 12 26.19 -6.72 -9.79
C ARG A 12 26.07 -5.22 -9.51
N GLU A 13 26.35 -4.40 -10.51
CA GLU A 13 26.24 -2.95 -10.48
C GLU A 13 24.79 -2.44 -10.29
N PHE A 14 23.79 -3.29 -10.51
CA PHE A 14 22.36 -2.99 -10.33
C PHE A 14 21.73 -3.79 -9.19
N GLN A 15 22.55 -4.36 -8.30
CA GLN A 15 22.07 -5.13 -7.17
C GLN A 15 21.15 -4.27 -6.28
N LEU A 16 19.94 -4.75 -6.05
CA LEU A 16 18.95 -4.12 -5.18
C LEU A 16 19.23 -4.50 -3.72
N GLU A 17 18.91 -3.59 -2.80
CA GLU A 17 18.98 -3.87 -1.37
C GLU A 17 17.83 -4.78 -0.92
N GLY A 18 18.12 -5.69 0.01
CA GLY A 18 17.15 -6.64 0.57
C GLY A 18 16.87 -7.86 -0.32
N ASP A 19 15.97 -8.72 0.16
CA ASP A 19 15.63 -10.00 -0.48
C ASP A 19 14.27 -9.99 -1.20
N GLU A 20 13.49 -8.90 -1.04
CA GLU A 20 12.16 -8.73 -1.62
C GLU A 20 12.06 -7.46 -2.46
N VAL A 21 11.27 -7.53 -3.53
CA VAL A 21 11.06 -6.41 -4.47
C VAL A 21 9.59 -6.25 -4.82
N GLU A 22 9.21 -5.02 -5.10
CA GLU A 22 7.92 -4.69 -5.72
C GLU A 22 8.12 -4.58 -7.24
N ILE A 23 7.21 -5.19 -8.00
CA ILE A 23 7.21 -5.14 -9.47
C ILE A 23 5.95 -4.43 -9.94
N GLN A 24 6.13 -3.35 -10.69
CA GLN A 24 5.04 -2.60 -11.33
C GLN A 24 5.15 -2.69 -12.85
N ARG A 25 4.09 -3.12 -13.53
CA ARG A 25 4.01 -3.09 -15.01
C ARG A 25 3.45 -1.75 -15.49
N ARG A 26 4.14 -1.10 -16.43
CA ARG A 26 3.71 0.11 -17.14
C ARG A 26 3.80 -0.16 -18.64
N GLY A 27 2.69 -0.59 -19.23
CA GLY A 27 2.65 -1.02 -20.64
C GLY A 27 3.59 -2.20 -20.91
N ASN A 28 4.62 -1.97 -21.71
CA ASN A 28 5.68 -2.94 -22.03
C ASN A 28 6.90 -2.88 -21.08
N THR A 29 6.88 -2.03 -20.06
CA THR A 29 7.98 -1.85 -19.11
C THR A 29 7.66 -2.49 -17.76
N LEU A 30 8.64 -3.16 -17.15
CA LEU A 30 8.60 -3.57 -15.75
C LEU A 30 9.49 -2.63 -14.93
N VAL A 31 8.94 -2.04 -13.87
CA VAL A 31 9.69 -1.25 -12.90
C VAL A 31 9.82 -2.06 -11.63
N ILE A 32 11.07 -2.34 -11.24
CA ILE A 32 11.41 -3.15 -10.07
C ILE A 32 12.03 -2.22 -9.02
N ARG A 33 11.55 -2.27 -7.78
CA ARG A 33 12.06 -1.47 -6.67
C ARG A 33 12.23 -2.35 -5.43
N PRO A 34 13.23 -2.09 -4.55
CA PRO A 34 13.29 -2.76 -3.25
C PRO A 34 11.97 -2.58 -2.52
N LYS A 35 11.44 -3.65 -1.94
CA LYS A 35 10.24 -3.55 -1.11
C LYS A 35 10.62 -2.83 0.18
N LYS A 36 10.07 -1.64 0.40
CA LYS A 36 10.27 -0.89 1.63
C LYS A 36 9.10 -1.18 2.57
N GLU A 37 9.35 -1.93 3.63
CA GLU A 37 8.37 -2.14 4.71
C GLU A 37 8.31 -0.93 5.63
N THR A 38 7.95 0.22 5.07
CA THR A 38 7.92 1.48 5.81
C THR A 38 6.52 2.06 5.77
N TRP A 39 6.04 2.49 6.93
CA TRP A 39 4.83 3.30 7.04
C TRP A 39 5.04 4.76 6.60
N GLN A 40 6.26 5.12 6.19
CA GLN A 40 6.60 6.48 5.79
C GLN A 40 5.65 7.06 4.73
N PRO A 41 5.28 6.36 3.64
CA PRO A 41 4.33 6.91 2.67
C PRO A 41 2.95 7.18 3.26
N LEU A 42 2.49 6.35 4.21
CA LEU A 42 1.25 6.61 4.94
C LEU A 42 1.40 7.88 5.77
N THR A 43 2.48 8.01 6.55
CA THR A 43 2.73 9.19 7.38
C THR A 43 2.84 10.46 6.54
N ASP A 44 3.56 10.41 5.42
CA ASP A 44 3.70 11.54 4.48
C ASP A 44 2.35 11.94 3.88
N SER A 45 1.49 10.95 3.58
CA SER A 45 0.14 11.22 3.06
C SER A 45 -0.75 12.00 4.03
N LEU A 46 -0.52 11.89 5.35
CA LEU A 46 -1.29 12.64 6.34
C LEU A 46 -1.03 14.15 6.23
N ALA A 47 0.13 14.57 5.73
CA ALA A 47 0.46 15.97 5.48
C ALA A 47 -0.15 16.51 4.17
N MET A 48 -0.79 15.66 3.37
CA MET A 48 -1.42 16.05 2.10
C MET A 48 -2.90 16.40 2.23
N PHE A 49 -3.49 16.25 3.42
CA PHE A 49 -4.85 16.73 3.67
C PHE A 49 -4.90 18.25 3.60
N THR A 50 -6.03 18.78 3.12
CA THR A 50 -6.34 20.21 3.18
C THR A 50 -6.63 20.62 4.61
N ASP A 51 -6.48 21.91 4.92
CA ASP A 51 -6.69 22.45 6.27
C ASP A 51 -8.12 22.22 6.79
N ASP A 52 -9.11 22.13 5.89
CA ASP A 52 -10.52 21.89 6.19
C ASP A 52 -10.90 20.40 6.33
N PHE A 53 -9.94 19.48 6.11
CA PHE A 53 -10.20 18.06 6.19
C PHE A 53 -10.64 17.66 7.62
N MET A 54 -11.89 17.19 7.73
CA MET A 54 -12.51 16.80 9.02
C MET A 54 -12.59 17.94 10.04
N GLU A 55 -12.67 19.21 9.59
CA GLU A 55 -12.79 20.39 10.47
C GLU A 55 -14.01 20.29 11.42
N GLU A 56 -15.14 19.79 10.91
CA GLU A 56 -16.36 19.54 11.70
C GLU A 56 -16.31 18.25 12.54
N GLY A 57 -15.18 17.53 12.51
CA GLY A 57 -14.98 16.26 13.19
C GLY A 57 -15.78 15.10 12.59
N ARG A 58 -15.82 13.98 13.31
CA ARG A 58 -16.55 12.79 12.89
C ARG A 58 -18.05 12.96 13.17
N GLN A 59 -18.84 13.08 12.11
CA GLN A 59 -20.30 13.12 12.17
C GLN A 59 -20.91 11.72 12.40
N GLN A 60 -20.72 11.18 13.62
CA GLN A 60 -21.21 9.85 13.98
C GLN A 60 -22.63 9.92 14.57
N PRO A 61 -23.63 9.27 13.95
CA PRO A 61 -24.99 9.23 14.50
C PRO A 61 -25.07 8.33 15.75
N PRO A 62 -26.10 8.51 16.59
CA PRO A 62 -26.36 7.63 17.72
C PRO A 62 -26.54 6.17 17.28
N ILE A 63 -26.10 5.24 18.13
CA ILE A 63 -26.34 3.81 17.94
C ILE A 63 -27.86 3.57 17.89
N GLN A 64 -28.30 2.92 16.82
CA GLN A 64 -29.71 2.61 16.63
C GLN A 64 -30.17 1.54 17.62
N LYS A 65 -31.25 1.82 18.36
CA LYS A 65 -31.95 0.80 19.15
C LYS A 65 -32.81 -0.06 18.22
N ARG A 66 -32.52 -1.36 18.13
CA ARG A 66 -33.34 -2.35 17.41
C ARG A 66 -33.87 -3.41 18.36
N LYS A 67 -35.12 -3.83 18.17
CA LYS A 67 -35.66 -5.01 18.86
C LYS A 67 -34.91 -6.25 18.37
N ARG A 68 -34.66 -7.22 19.25
CA ARG A 68 -34.18 -8.53 18.82
C ARG A 68 -35.26 -9.17 17.96
N SER A 69 -34.89 -9.66 16.78
CA SER A 69 -35.85 -10.28 15.85
C SER A 69 -36.39 -11.63 16.35
N PHE A 70 -35.77 -12.19 17.39
CA PHE A 70 -36.17 -13.46 18.00
C PHE A 70 -36.08 -13.33 19.53
N ALA A 71 -37.21 -12.95 20.13
CA ALA A 71 -37.52 -13.09 21.55
C ALA A 71 -39.02 -13.40 21.65
#